data_AF-A0A5N9A6X4-F1
#
_entry.id   AF-A0A5N9A6X4-F1
#
_cell.length_a   1.000
_cell.length_b   1.000
_cell.length_c   1.000
_cell.angle_alpha   90.00
_cell.angle_beta   90.00
_cell.angle_gamma   90.00
#
_symmetry.space_group_name_H-M   'P 1'
#
loop_
_entity.id
_entity.type
_entity.pdbx_description
1 polymer ?
#
loop_
_entity_poly.entity_id
_entity_poly.type
_entity_poly.pdbx_seq_one_letter_code
_entity_poly.pdbx_strand_id
1 'polypeptide(L)'
;MTRVPYATRENMDAAGQAIWDEIETSRGGVARNYAALLNNPQASGAMAGLGGYARYETPLDPRVKALAVLTAAREACGHYVWTVNQAPAKAAGLSDEVIAAIREYRAPAGLDANDASVVQFVLEILRQHRVSDTTFEGLRAMVGDPGVVDVLIVSGYYHSLAHSLQALEVDLPEGTTSALTY
;
A
#
# COMPACT_ATOMS: atom_id res chain seq x y z
N MET A 1 -1.41 21.11 -0.74
CA MET A 1 -0.59 21.35 -1.95
C MET A 1 0.67 20.55 -1.73
N THR A 2 1.04 19.70 -2.69
CA THR A 2 2.23 18.84 -2.56
C THR A 2 3.49 19.64 -2.20
N ARG A 3 4.28 19.16 -1.24
CA ARG A 3 5.47 19.83 -0.68
C ARG A 3 6.71 19.78 -1.57
N VAL A 4 6.68 18.95 -2.60
CA VAL A 4 7.68 18.90 -3.69
C VAL A 4 6.95 19.07 -5.02
N PRO A 5 7.58 19.68 -6.04
CA PRO A 5 6.95 19.78 -7.35
C PRO A 5 6.71 18.38 -7.91
N TYR A 6 5.69 18.20 -8.74
CA TYR A 6 5.59 16.99 -9.55
C TYR A 6 6.70 17.04 -10.60
N ALA A 7 7.61 16.07 -10.57
CA ALA A 7 8.69 15.97 -11.53
C ALA A 7 8.14 15.80 -12.95
N THR A 8 8.88 16.28 -13.93
CA THR A 8 8.59 16.06 -15.34
C THR A 8 9.78 15.37 -15.98
N ARG A 9 9.50 14.47 -16.92
CA ARG A 9 10.51 13.65 -17.59
C ARG A 9 11.60 14.50 -18.25
N GLU A 10 11.23 15.62 -18.84
CA GLU A 10 12.11 16.50 -19.63
C GLU A 10 13.20 17.17 -18.77
N ASN A 11 12.97 17.28 -17.46
CA ASN A 11 13.90 17.91 -16.53
C ASN A 11 14.90 16.92 -15.90
N MET A 12 14.92 15.66 -16.35
CA MET A 12 15.80 14.62 -15.86
C MET A 12 16.97 14.36 -16.82
N ASP A 13 18.08 13.87 -16.26
CA ASP A 13 19.14 13.27 -17.06
C ASP A 13 18.69 11.93 -17.69
N ALA A 14 19.52 11.35 -18.56
CA ALA A 14 19.18 10.12 -19.28
C ALA A 14 18.86 8.94 -18.34
N ALA A 15 19.54 8.84 -17.19
CA ALA A 15 19.30 7.77 -16.23
C ALA A 15 17.95 7.95 -15.52
N GLY A 16 17.62 9.18 -15.13
CA GLY A 16 16.31 9.50 -14.56
C GLY A 16 15.16 9.31 -15.54
N GLN A 17 15.35 9.68 -16.81
CA GLN A 17 14.37 9.43 -17.87
C GLN A 17 14.10 7.94 -18.07
N ALA A 18 15.13 7.09 -18.03
CA ALA A 18 14.94 5.64 -18.14
C ALA A 18 14.08 5.07 -17.00
N ILE A 19 14.29 5.55 -15.76
CA ILE A 19 13.47 5.15 -14.60
C ILE A 19 12.03 5.67 -14.73
N TRP A 20 11.85 6.89 -15.22
CA TRP A 20 10.52 7.42 -15.54
C TRP A 20 9.79 6.50 -16.51
N ASP A 21 10.44 6.12 -17.61
CA ASP A 21 9.86 5.29 -18.67
C ASP A 21 9.48 3.90 -18.16
N GLU A 22 10.29 3.31 -17.27
CA GLU A 22 9.99 2.03 -16.63
C GLU A 22 8.75 2.11 -15.73
N ILE A 23 8.64 3.16 -14.91
CA ILE A 23 7.46 3.41 -14.06
C ILE A 23 6.23 3.64 -14.92
N GLU A 24 6.34 4.45 -15.98
CA GLU A 24 5.25 4.71 -16.92
C GLU A 24 4.76 3.42 -17.57
N THR A 25 5.68 2.62 -18.12
CA THR A 25 5.37 1.37 -18.82
C THR A 25 4.69 0.36 -17.90
N SER A 26 5.23 0.17 -16.68
CA SER A 26 4.71 -0.82 -15.73
C SER A 26 3.35 -0.45 -15.12
N ARG A 27 2.99 0.84 -15.11
CA ARG A 27 1.78 1.35 -14.43
C ARG A 27 0.75 1.98 -15.35
N GLY A 28 1.04 2.06 -16.65
CA GLY A 28 0.19 2.72 -17.66
C GLY A 28 0.17 4.24 -17.53
N GLY A 29 1.24 4.83 -16.99
CA GLY A 29 1.36 6.26 -16.70
C GLY A 29 2.09 6.58 -15.40
N VAL A 30 2.63 7.80 -15.32
CA VAL A 30 3.20 8.35 -14.07
C VAL A 30 2.13 9.14 -13.32
N ALA A 31 1.49 8.49 -12.35
CA ALA A 31 0.53 9.14 -11.47
C ALA A 31 1.22 10.05 -10.43
N ARG A 32 0.43 10.95 -9.81
CA ARG A 32 0.90 11.96 -8.83
C ARG A 32 1.80 11.39 -7.72
N ASN A 33 1.53 10.17 -7.27
CA ASN A 33 2.38 9.49 -6.29
C ASN A 33 3.83 9.34 -6.76
N TYR A 34 4.06 8.77 -7.95
CA TYR A 34 5.41 8.61 -8.47
C TYR A 34 5.98 9.92 -9.00
N ALA A 35 5.16 10.80 -9.59
CA ALA A 35 5.63 12.12 -10.03
C ALA A 35 6.24 12.94 -8.87
N ALA A 36 5.70 12.84 -7.65
CA ALA A 36 6.29 13.49 -6.48
C ALA A 36 7.58 12.81 -6.01
N LEU A 37 7.63 11.48 -5.97
CA LEU A 37 8.84 10.75 -5.56
C LEU A 37 10.00 10.95 -6.55
N LEU A 38 9.68 11.08 -7.84
CA LEU A 38 10.61 11.21 -8.96
C LEU A 38 11.47 12.48 -8.94
N ASN A 39 11.29 13.37 -7.95
CA ASN A 39 12.32 14.35 -7.58
C ASN A 39 13.66 13.68 -7.20
N ASN A 40 13.66 12.38 -6.84
CA ASN A 40 14.83 11.53 -6.79
C ASN A 40 14.56 10.24 -7.60
N PRO A 41 15.01 10.16 -8.87
CA PRO A 41 14.74 9.01 -9.73
C PRO A 41 15.32 7.70 -9.20
N GLN A 42 16.55 7.70 -8.69
CA GLN A 42 17.19 6.47 -8.18
C GLN A 42 16.41 5.86 -7.01
N ALA A 43 16.03 6.69 -6.02
CA ALA A 43 15.23 6.25 -4.89
C ALA A 43 13.82 5.80 -5.34
N SER A 44 13.23 6.50 -6.30
CA SER A 44 11.93 6.16 -6.86
C SER A 44 11.92 4.84 -7.61
N GLY A 45 12.99 4.54 -8.35
CA GLY A 45 13.18 3.27 -9.05
C GLY A 45 13.24 2.10 -8.06
N ALA A 46 13.98 2.24 -6.96
CA ALA A 46 14.03 1.21 -5.92
C ALA A 46 12.66 0.97 -5.27
N MET A 47 11.93 2.05 -4.94
CA MET A 47 10.55 1.97 -4.45
C MET A 47 9.62 1.32 -5.49
N ALA A 48 9.80 1.66 -6.77
CA ALA A 48 9.00 1.13 -7.87
C ALA A 48 9.22 -0.35 -8.11
N GLY A 49 10.44 -0.85 -7.96
CA GLY A 49 10.77 -2.28 -8.06
C GLY A 49 10.06 -3.09 -6.99
N LEU A 50 10.17 -2.70 -5.71
CA LEU A 50 9.43 -3.35 -4.62
C LEU A 50 7.92 -3.27 -4.84
N GLY A 51 7.44 -2.11 -5.31
CA GLY A 51 6.05 -1.90 -5.65
C GLY A 51 5.55 -2.73 -6.83
N GLY A 52 6.44 -3.06 -7.78
CA GLY A 52 6.15 -3.96 -8.89
C GLY A 52 5.77 -5.34 -8.38
N TYR A 53 6.63 -5.90 -7.50
CA TYR A 53 6.36 -7.17 -6.84
C TYR A 53 5.06 -7.15 -6.04
N ALA A 54 4.95 -6.20 -5.09
CA ALA A 54 3.82 -6.11 -4.17
C ALA A 54 2.47 -5.88 -4.90
N ARG A 55 2.47 -5.18 -6.04
CA ARG A 55 1.25 -4.86 -6.77
C ARG A 55 0.86 -5.94 -7.77
N TYR A 56 1.82 -6.44 -8.56
CA TYR A 56 1.54 -7.22 -9.76
C TYR A 56 2.01 -8.68 -9.70
N GLU A 57 3.10 -8.98 -8.99
CA GLU A 57 3.76 -10.30 -9.08
C GLU A 57 3.43 -11.23 -7.92
N THR A 58 3.14 -10.68 -6.74
CA THR A 58 2.82 -11.51 -5.57
C THR A 58 1.66 -12.47 -5.85
N PRO A 59 1.81 -13.77 -5.52
CA PRO A 59 0.77 -14.79 -5.73
C PRO A 59 -0.33 -14.77 -4.66
N LEU A 60 -0.28 -13.82 -3.71
CA LEU A 60 -1.29 -13.71 -2.66
C LEU A 60 -2.70 -13.64 -3.25
N ASP A 61 -3.62 -14.30 -2.54
CA ASP A 61 -5.04 -14.11 -2.77
C ASP A 61 -5.37 -12.60 -2.76
N PRO A 62 -6.12 -12.09 -3.76
CA PRO A 62 -6.42 -10.66 -3.87
C PRO A 62 -7.06 -10.07 -2.62
N ARG A 63 -7.88 -10.84 -1.89
CA ARG A 63 -8.52 -10.41 -0.64
C ARG A 63 -7.50 -10.22 0.47
N VAL A 64 -6.59 -11.19 0.64
CA VAL A 64 -5.48 -11.12 1.61
C VAL A 64 -4.60 -9.91 1.33
N LYS A 65 -4.22 -9.69 0.07
CA LYS A 65 -3.45 -8.51 -0.34
C LYS A 65 -4.22 -7.22 -0.02
N ALA A 66 -5.50 -7.14 -0.35
CA ALA A 66 -6.32 -5.94 -0.10
C ALA A 66 -6.42 -5.59 1.40
N LEU A 67 -6.60 -6.58 2.28
CA LEU A 67 -6.60 -6.40 3.73
C LEU A 67 -5.24 -5.88 4.23
N ALA A 68 -4.14 -6.47 3.75
CA ALA A 68 -2.80 -6.04 4.12
C ALA A 68 -2.51 -4.60 3.69
N VAL A 69 -2.91 -4.25 2.46
CA VAL A 69 -2.74 -2.91 1.89
C VAL A 69 -3.54 -1.86 2.64
N LEU A 70 -4.85 -2.08 2.86
CA LEU A 70 -5.70 -1.11 3.53
C LEU A 70 -5.31 -0.93 5.00
N THR A 71 -4.97 -2.02 5.69
CA THR A 71 -4.47 -1.94 7.07
C THR A 71 -3.17 -1.13 7.13
N ALA A 72 -2.19 -1.46 6.29
CA ALA A 72 -0.91 -0.74 6.24
C ALA A 72 -1.06 0.75 5.90
N ALA A 73 -1.94 1.07 4.93
CA ALA A 73 -2.24 2.45 4.56
C ALA A 73 -2.91 3.21 5.70
N ARG A 74 -3.84 2.57 6.44
CA ARG A 74 -4.52 3.19 7.56
C ARG A 74 -3.58 3.47 8.73
N GLU A 75 -2.71 2.51 9.05
CA GLU A 75 -1.67 2.65 10.08
C GLU A 75 -0.68 3.77 9.78
N ALA A 76 -0.38 3.99 8.50
CA ALA A 76 0.48 5.08 8.05
C ALA A 76 -0.22 6.45 7.99
N CYS A 77 -1.51 6.53 8.33
CA CYS A 77 -2.34 7.70 8.01
C CYS A 77 -2.17 8.13 6.52
N GLY A 78 -2.09 7.16 5.62
CA GLY A 78 -1.79 7.37 4.21
C GLY A 78 -3.04 7.66 3.40
N HIS A 79 -3.51 8.90 3.43
CA HIS A 79 -4.71 9.32 2.72
C HIS A 79 -4.75 8.89 1.25
N TYR A 80 -3.68 9.20 0.49
CA TYR A 80 -3.60 8.86 -0.93
C TYR A 80 -3.73 7.36 -1.16
N VAL A 81 -2.91 6.56 -0.47
CA VAL A 81 -2.86 5.10 -0.63
C VAL A 81 -4.18 4.48 -0.23
N TRP A 82 -4.76 4.91 0.90
CA TRP A 82 -6.06 4.46 1.35
C TRP A 82 -7.10 4.65 0.25
N THR A 83 -7.27 5.89 -0.22
CA THR A 83 -8.32 6.25 -1.19
C THR A 83 -8.20 5.46 -2.48
N VAL A 84 -7.01 5.40 -3.10
CA VAL A 84 -6.84 4.74 -4.41
C VAL A 84 -6.94 3.21 -4.33
N ASN A 85 -6.79 2.62 -3.14
CA ASN A 85 -6.92 1.17 -2.95
C ASN A 85 -8.31 0.73 -2.47
N GLN A 86 -9.26 1.64 -2.20
CA GLN A 86 -10.62 1.24 -1.79
C GLN A 86 -11.38 0.51 -2.90
N ALA A 87 -11.36 1.03 -4.14
CA ALA A 87 -12.02 0.36 -5.26
C ALA A 87 -11.39 -1.01 -5.60
N PRO A 88 -10.05 -1.15 -5.68
CA PRO A 88 -9.40 -2.45 -5.77
C PRO A 88 -9.76 -3.41 -4.63
N ALA A 89 -9.85 -2.93 -3.39
CA ALA A 89 -10.23 -3.76 -2.25
C ALA A 89 -11.66 -4.31 -2.38
N LYS A 90 -12.61 -3.47 -2.82
CA LYS A 90 -13.98 -3.91 -3.12
C LYS A 90 -14.02 -4.94 -4.24
N ALA A 91 -13.24 -4.73 -5.30
CA ALA A 91 -13.13 -5.69 -6.41
C ALA A 91 -12.51 -7.03 -5.95
N ALA A 92 -11.66 -7.02 -4.94
CA ALA A 92 -11.13 -8.20 -4.26
C ALA A 92 -12.10 -8.82 -3.22
N GLY A 93 -13.34 -8.32 -3.15
CA GLY A 93 -14.41 -8.88 -2.33
C GLY A 93 -14.53 -8.31 -0.92
N LEU A 94 -13.74 -7.29 -0.53
CA LEU A 94 -13.93 -6.65 0.78
C LEU A 94 -15.27 -5.91 0.79
N SER A 95 -16.09 -6.20 1.79
CA SER A 95 -17.35 -5.47 2.01
C SER A 95 -17.08 -4.06 2.52
N ASP A 96 -18.06 -3.17 2.36
CA ASP A 96 -18.00 -1.82 2.96
C ASP A 96 -17.81 -1.87 4.48
N GLU A 97 -18.36 -2.88 5.16
CA GLU A 97 -18.20 -3.06 6.60
C GLU A 97 -16.77 -3.41 6.98
N VAL A 98 -16.09 -4.30 6.24
CA VAL A 98 -14.68 -4.64 6.49
C VAL A 98 -13.79 -3.42 6.30
N ILE A 99 -14.01 -2.66 5.21
CA ILE A 99 -13.26 -1.42 4.94
C ILE A 99 -13.52 -0.38 6.04
N ALA A 100 -14.77 -0.22 6.49
CA ALA A 100 -15.13 0.68 7.58
C ALA A 100 -14.49 0.27 8.91
N ALA A 101 -14.46 -1.03 9.22
CA ALA A 101 -13.83 -1.55 10.44
C ALA A 101 -12.33 -1.25 10.48
N ILE A 102 -11.62 -1.37 9.36
CA ILE A 102 -10.21 -0.97 9.26
C ILE A 102 -10.08 0.55 9.42
N ARG A 103 -10.90 1.33 8.70
CA ARG A 103 -10.89 2.81 8.75
C ARG A 103 -11.05 3.35 10.17
N GLU A 104 -11.96 2.76 10.92
CA GLU A 104 -12.39 3.18 12.25
C GLU A 104 -11.56 2.56 13.37
N TYR A 105 -10.50 1.82 13.03
CA TYR A 105 -9.67 1.08 13.99
C TYR A 105 -10.46 0.10 14.89
N ARG A 106 -11.58 -0.42 14.38
CA ARG A 106 -12.34 -1.51 15.03
C ARG A 106 -11.74 -2.87 14.72
N ALA A 107 -11.18 -3.03 13.52
CA ALA A 107 -10.51 -4.25 13.12
C ALA A 107 -9.30 -4.56 14.03
N PRO A 108 -9.03 -5.84 14.34
CA PRO A 108 -9.63 -7.03 13.72
C PRO A 108 -10.94 -7.50 14.38
N ALA A 109 -11.41 -6.84 15.45
CA ALA A 109 -12.60 -7.28 16.16
C ALA A 109 -13.84 -7.21 15.26
N GLY A 110 -14.62 -8.29 15.26
CA GLY A 110 -15.86 -8.41 14.47
C GLY A 110 -15.67 -8.78 13.00
N LEU A 111 -14.42 -8.94 12.54
CA LEU A 111 -14.14 -9.55 11.24
C LEU A 111 -14.29 -11.07 11.30
N ASP A 112 -14.48 -11.70 10.13
CA ASP A 112 -14.34 -13.16 10.04
C ASP A 112 -12.91 -13.59 10.39
N ALA A 113 -12.73 -14.86 10.76
CA ALA A 113 -11.47 -15.35 11.32
C ALA A 113 -10.28 -15.17 10.37
N ASN A 114 -10.49 -15.33 9.06
CA ASN A 114 -9.43 -15.20 8.06
C ASN A 114 -9.04 -13.73 7.88
N ASP A 115 -10.03 -12.85 7.71
CA ASP A 115 -9.79 -11.41 7.61
C ASP A 115 -9.12 -10.86 8.88
N ALA A 116 -9.60 -11.27 10.05
CA ALA A 116 -9.05 -10.91 11.34
C ALA A 116 -7.58 -11.33 11.49
N SER A 117 -7.22 -12.53 11.01
CA SER A 117 -5.84 -13.03 11.09
C SER A 117 -4.87 -12.17 10.27
N VAL A 118 -5.24 -11.79 9.04
CA VAL A 118 -4.42 -10.90 8.20
C VAL A 118 -4.29 -9.53 8.85
N VAL A 119 -5.40 -8.93 9.27
CA VAL A 119 -5.38 -7.58 9.88
C VAL A 119 -4.58 -7.58 11.17
N GLN A 120 -4.78 -8.56 12.06
CA GLN A 120 -4.04 -8.67 13.32
C GLN A 120 -2.53 -8.80 13.07
N PHE A 121 -2.11 -9.62 12.09
CA PHE A 121 -0.70 -9.77 11.74
C PHE A 121 -0.09 -8.42 11.33
N VAL A 122 -0.77 -7.67 10.45
CA VAL A 122 -0.28 -6.36 9.99
C VAL A 122 -0.25 -5.34 11.13
N LEU A 123 -1.25 -5.35 12.01
CA LEU A 123 -1.29 -4.46 13.18
C LEU A 123 -0.16 -4.78 14.16
N GLU A 124 0.11 -6.05 14.44
CA GLU A 124 1.19 -6.46 15.34
C GLU A 124 2.55 -6.02 14.81
N ILE A 125 2.87 -6.31 13.55
CA ILE A 125 4.17 -5.92 13.00
C ILE A 125 4.35 -4.40 12.91
N LEU A 126 3.30 -3.64 12.56
CA LEU A 126 3.41 -2.18 12.39
C LEU A 126 3.33 -1.40 13.70
N ARG A 127 2.56 -1.85 14.70
CA ARG A 127 2.39 -1.14 15.99
C ARG A 127 3.28 -1.66 17.10
N GLN A 128 3.50 -2.98 17.14
CA GLN A 128 4.21 -3.63 18.25
C GLN A 128 5.64 -4.01 17.85
N HIS A 129 5.98 -3.92 16.56
CA HIS A 129 7.28 -4.33 16.01
C HIS A 129 7.65 -5.78 16.32
N ARG A 130 6.63 -6.61 16.57
CA ARG A 130 6.73 -8.03 16.86
C ARG A 130 5.39 -8.68 16.55
N VAL A 131 5.43 -9.89 16.00
CA VAL A 131 4.26 -10.75 15.83
C VAL A 131 4.30 -11.86 16.87
N SER A 132 3.17 -12.16 17.49
CA SER A 132 3.02 -13.28 18.43
C SER A 132 2.98 -14.62 17.70
N ASP A 133 3.39 -15.70 18.36
CA ASP A 133 3.39 -17.05 17.77
C ASP A 133 1.98 -17.44 17.29
N THR A 134 0.95 -17.13 18.08
CA THR A 134 -0.44 -17.38 17.71
C THR A 134 -0.85 -16.67 16.42
N THR A 135 -0.52 -15.38 16.28
CA THR A 135 -0.85 -14.59 15.09
C THR A 135 -0.05 -15.07 13.88
N PHE A 136 1.23 -15.40 14.07
CA PHE A 136 2.08 -15.93 13.02
C PHE A 136 1.56 -17.27 12.49
N GLU A 137 1.25 -18.21 13.38
CA GLU A 137 0.72 -19.53 13.02
C GLU A 137 -0.67 -19.44 12.38
N GLY A 138 -1.52 -18.52 12.85
CA GLY A 138 -2.83 -18.26 12.25
C GLY A 138 -2.71 -17.83 10.79
N LEU A 139 -1.85 -16.85 10.50
CA LEU A 139 -1.61 -16.41 9.13
C LEU A 139 -0.94 -17.52 8.30
N ARG A 140 0.08 -18.18 8.85
CA ARG A 140 0.80 -19.27 8.16
C ARG A 140 -0.14 -20.40 7.76
N ALA A 141 -1.10 -20.78 8.60
CA ALA A 141 -2.06 -21.82 8.26
C ALA A 141 -2.91 -21.47 7.02
N MET A 142 -3.11 -20.17 6.74
CA MET A 142 -3.87 -19.70 5.58
C MET A 142 -3.02 -19.61 4.31
N VAL A 143 -1.78 -19.10 4.42
CA VAL A 143 -0.99 -18.68 3.24
C VAL A 143 0.37 -19.39 3.10
N GLY A 144 0.73 -20.24 4.04
CA GLY A 144 2.03 -20.91 4.11
C GLY A 144 3.19 -19.94 4.38
N ASP A 145 4.40 -20.48 4.53
CA ASP A 145 5.60 -19.67 4.74
C ASP A 145 5.84 -18.64 3.62
N PRO A 146 5.69 -18.98 2.31
CA PRO A 146 5.86 -18.00 1.24
C PRO A 146 4.86 -16.84 1.34
N GLY A 147 3.59 -17.14 1.64
CA GLY A 147 2.57 -16.10 1.75
C GLY A 147 2.74 -15.20 2.98
N VAL A 148 3.33 -15.71 4.08
CA VAL A 148 3.69 -14.86 5.23
C VAL A 148 4.73 -13.82 4.81
N VAL A 149 5.74 -14.24 4.04
CA VAL A 149 6.75 -13.32 3.48
C VAL A 149 6.09 -12.30 2.55
N ASP A 150 5.16 -12.74 1.69
CA ASP A 150 4.44 -11.83 0.81
C ASP A 150 3.63 -10.78 1.57
N VAL A 151 2.92 -11.18 2.64
CA VAL A 151 2.17 -10.23 3.48
C VAL A 151 3.11 -9.21 4.12
N LEU A 152 4.28 -9.63 4.61
CA LEU A 152 5.30 -8.71 5.14
C LEU A 152 5.77 -7.70 4.09
N ILE A 153 6.09 -8.17 2.88
CA ILE A 153 6.56 -7.33 1.78
C ILE A 153 5.48 -6.34 1.33
N VAL A 154 4.24 -6.80 1.14
CA VAL A 154 3.11 -5.96 0.77
C VAL A 154 2.84 -4.90 1.85
N SER A 155 2.75 -5.30 3.11
CA SER A 155 2.51 -4.37 4.22
C SER A 155 3.62 -3.35 4.36
N GLY A 156 4.89 -3.77 4.28
CA GLY A 156 6.04 -2.89 4.34
C GLY A 156 6.04 -1.86 3.20
N TYR A 157 5.88 -2.30 1.96
CA TYR A 157 5.84 -1.40 0.80
C TYR A 157 4.71 -0.37 0.91
N TYR A 158 3.48 -0.81 1.18
CA TYR A 158 2.33 0.09 1.22
C TYR A 158 2.36 1.03 2.43
N HIS A 159 2.92 0.59 3.56
CA HIS A 159 3.18 1.46 4.71
C HIS A 159 4.22 2.55 4.37
N SER A 160 5.37 2.15 3.80
CA SER A 160 6.42 3.10 3.40
C SER A 160 5.94 4.09 2.34
N LEU A 161 5.24 3.61 1.30
CA LEU A 161 4.65 4.47 0.28
C LEU A 161 3.65 5.45 0.90
N ALA A 162 2.75 4.98 1.77
CA ALA A 162 1.78 5.82 2.45
C ALA A 162 2.46 6.94 3.25
N HIS A 163 3.49 6.63 4.04
CA HIS A 163 4.26 7.63 4.76
C HIS A 163 4.95 8.63 3.84
N SER A 164 5.59 8.17 2.76
CA SER A 164 6.24 9.09 1.82
C SER A 164 5.24 10.05 1.19
N LEU A 165 4.08 9.55 0.73
CA LEU A 165 3.06 10.40 0.10
C LEU A 165 2.40 11.35 1.09
N GLN A 166 2.18 10.91 2.33
CA GLN A 166 1.66 11.75 3.40
C GLN A 166 2.65 12.86 3.79
N ALA A 167 3.93 12.53 3.94
CA ALA A 167 4.98 13.49 4.27
C ALA A 167 5.15 14.57 3.20
N LEU A 168 4.93 14.20 1.93
CA LEU A 168 4.96 15.09 0.78
C LEU A 168 3.62 15.79 0.50
N GLU A 169 2.55 15.49 1.25
CA GLU A 169 1.18 16.01 1.01
C GLU A 169 0.71 15.82 -0.44
N VAL A 170 0.97 14.65 -1.03
CA VAL A 170 0.61 14.37 -2.43
C VAL A 170 -0.89 14.46 -2.63
N ASP A 171 -1.30 15.27 -3.60
CA ASP A 171 -2.71 15.48 -3.92
C ASP A 171 -3.32 14.20 -4.52
N LEU A 172 -4.57 13.90 -4.16
CA LEU A 172 -5.33 12.82 -4.78
C LEU A 172 -5.48 13.02 -6.30
N PRO A 173 -5.77 11.95 -7.07
CA PRO A 173 -6.16 12.11 -8.47
C PRO A 173 -7.36 13.06 -8.59
N GLU A 174 -7.40 13.81 -9.69
CA GLU A 174 -8.48 14.78 -9.92
C GLU A 174 -9.86 14.11 -9.88
N GLY A 175 -10.85 14.80 -9.30
CA GLY A 175 -12.20 14.27 -9.12
C GLY A 175 -12.33 13.18 -8.04
N THR A 176 -11.25 12.82 -7.33
CA THR A 176 -11.30 11.81 -6.28
C THR A 176 -11.54 12.46 -4.92
N THR A 177 -12.58 12.00 -4.22
CA THR A 177 -12.82 12.32 -2.81
C THR A 177 -12.38 11.17 -1.92
N SER A 178 -11.95 11.49 -0.71
CA SER A 178 -11.56 10.48 0.27
C SER A 178 -12.60 10.33 1.35
N ALA A 179 -12.83 9.08 1.75
CA ALA A 179 -13.58 8.75 2.96
C ALA A 179 -12.73 8.83 4.24
N LEU A 180 -11.43 9.12 4.13
CA LEU A 180 -10.50 9.27 5.24
C LEU A 180 -10.32 10.77 5.52
N THR A 181 -10.90 11.25 6.61
CA THR A 181 -10.74 12.63 7.09
C THR A 181 -10.04 12.60 8.44
N TYR A 182 -9.05 13.48 8.66
CA TYR A 182 -8.34 13.63 9.94
C TYR A 182 -8.89 14.80 10.73
#